data_AF-A0A7L4RA23-F1
#
_entry.id   AF-A0A7L4RA23-F1
#
_cell.length_a   1.000
_cell.length_b   1.000
_cell.length_c   1.000
_cell.angle_alpha   90.00
_cell.angle_beta   90.00
_cell.angle_gamma   90.00
#
_symmetry.space_group_name_H-M   'P 1'
#
loop_
_entity.id
_entity.type
_entity.pdbx_description
1 polymer ?
#
loop_
_entity_poly.entity_id
_entity_poly.type
_entity_poly.pdbx_seq_one_letter_code
_entity_poly.pdbx_strand_id
1 'polypeptide(L)'
;MMRMEKARPATTIMHAGSRFGRYKGITESPVRDIGVNDAVLRQMEDAWKRLDPWGMTVENYQETCELVKRVDCTAKDVETFTIGLAGHQEENDFSDKAGMFLSALMNSGKDSRYVIHTAHLQEMISSLGYRNTKDIEIDGDLGSYTGDEMESGTITVHGNVEDCLGFCMRGGRIFVERNADDEAGRGMEGGEIIIAGSVGDNLGGGMENGRIIVEGDAYGSVGTSMKGGEVVVKGSVYGNAGEEMEAGKIVIEGDVIDIGNTGKHMGKPRVQRVKVGAGIGMGMAGGEIWLDGRFHHLSHMIEHGKIYHKGKLILEK
;
A
#
# COMPACT_ATOMS: atom_id res chain seq x y z
N MET A 1 11.32 -18.83 63.69
CA MET A 1 11.88 -17.57 63.16
C MET A 1 12.15 -17.77 61.68
N MET A 2 11.31 -17.18 60.85
CA MET A 2 11.33 -17.26 59.39
C MET A 2 12.25 -16.15 58.88
N ARG A 3 13.32 -16.48 58.14
CA ARG A 3 14.17 -15.49 57.47
C ARG A 3 13.55 -15.14 56.12
N MET A 4 13.18 -13.87 55.95
CA MET A 4 12.71 -13.28 54.70
C MET A 4 13.85 -13.15 53.69
N GLU A 5 13.69 -13.74 52.50
CA GLU A 5 14.50 -13.40 51.33
C GLU A 5 13.99 -12.09 50.71
N LYS A 6 14.91 -11.13 50.51
CA LYS A 6 14.64 -9.89 49.78
C LYS A 6 14.63 -10.19 48.28
N ALA A 7 13.49 -9.98 47.63
CA ALA A 7 13.35 -9.99 46.18
C ALA A 7 14.22 -8.89 45.54
N ARG A 8 14.96 -9.25 44.48
CA ARG A 8 15.62 -8.31 43.57
C ARG A 8 14.58 -7.73 42.60
N PRO A 9 14.68 -6.45 42.19
CA PRO A 9 13.75 -5.91 41.20
C PRO A 9 14.03 -6.57 39.85
N ALA A 10 13.01 -7.19 39.27
CA ALA A 10 13.05 -7.67 37.89
C ALA A 10 13.13 -6.45 36.96
N THR A 11 14.16 -6.41 36.14
CA THR A 11 14.25 -5.49 35.00
C THR A 11 13.15 -5.87 34.01
N THR A 12 12.07 -5.10 33.97
CA THR A 12 11.00 -5.24 32.98
C THR A 12 11.55 -4.91 31.60
N ILE A 13 12.00 -5.93 30.87
CA ILE A 13 12.07 -5.87 29.41
C ILE A 13 10.61 -5.91 28.96
N MET A 14 10.07 -4.77 28.55
CA MET A 14 8.76 -4.71 27.88
C MET A 14 8.90 -5.44 26.54
N HIS A 15 8.55 -6.72 26.50
CA HIS A 15 8.19 -7.36 25.25
C HIS A 15 6.99 -6.61 24.66
N ALA A 16 7.11 -6.20 23.40
CA ALA A 16 6.03 -5.65 22.60
C ALA A 16 4.89 -6.68 22.53
N GLY A 17 3.97 -6.60 23.49
CA GLY A 17 2.70 -7.29 23.43
C GLY A 17 1.98 -6.83 22.17
N SER A 18 1.63 -7.80 21.33
CA SER A 18 0.80 -7.69 20.14
C SER A 18 -0.35 -6.69 20.34
N ARG A 19 -0.24 -5.51 19.73
CA ARG A 19 -1.33 -4.53 19.63
C ARG A 19 -2.38 -4.92 18.58
N PHE A 20 -2.18 -6.05 17.90
CA PHE A 20 -3.17 -6.66 17.03
C PHE A 20 -3.86 -7.78 17.81
N GLY A 21 -5.12 -7.55 18.19
CA GLY A 21 -5.97 -8.64 18.67
C GLY A 21 -5.95 -9.76 17.63
N ARG A 22 -5.90 -11.02 18.08
CA ARG A 22 -5.99 -12.19 17.20
C ARG A 22 -7.26 -12.09 16.34
N TYR A 23 -7.13 -11.65 15.10
CA TYR A 23 -8.18 -11.73 14.10
C TYR A 23 -8.47 -13.21 13.88
N LYS A 24 -9.71 -13.62 14.13
CA LYS A 24 -10.18 -14.98 13.83
C LYS A 24 -10.60 -14.96 12.37
N GLY A 25 -9.89 -15.70 11.53
CA GLY A 25 -10.22 -15.85 10.11
C GLY A 25 -11.69 -16.14 9.91
N ILE A 26 -12.26 -15.55 8.86
CA ILE A 26 -13.64 -15.76 8.45
C ILE A 26 -13.80 -17.26 8.19
N THR A 27 -14.63 -17.92 9.01
CA THR A 27 -15.14 -19.24 8.70
C THR A 27 -15.95 -19.14 7.42
N GLU A 28 -15.63 -19.95 6.41
CA GLU A 28 -16.41 -20.11 5.18
C GLU A 28 -17.91 -20.02 5.51
N SER A 29 -18.53 -18.90 5.13
CA SER A 29 -19.96 -18.73 5.30
C SER A 29 -20.62 -19.46 4.13
N PRO A 30 -21.47 -20.47 4.36
CA PRO A 30 -22.10 -21.21 3.29
C PRO A 30 -22.93 -20.23 2.45
N VAL A 31 -22.56 -20.08 1.18
CA VAL A 31 -23.24 -19.28 0.15
C VAL A 31 -24.64 -19.86 -0.10
N ARG A 32 -25.60 -19.65 0.81
CA ARG A 32 -27.01 -19.99 0.62
C ARG A 32 -27.90 -18.99 1.37
N ASP A 33 -28.84 -18.41 0.62
CA ASP A 33 -29.85 -17.42 1.02
C ASP A 33 -29.33 -16.02 1.41
N ILE A 34 -28.71 -15.34 0.43
CA ILE A 34 -28.60 -13.88 0.48
C ILE A 34 -29.91 -13.34 -0.12
N GLY A 35 -30.61 -12.47 0.60
CA GLY A 35 -31.73 -11.70 0.06
C GLY A 35 -31.24 -10.72 -1.00
N VAL A 36 -30.90 -11.23 -2.18
CA VAL A 36 -30.37 -10.46 -3.31
C VAL A 36 -31.48 -9.57 -3.85
N ASN A 37 -31.24 -8.27 -3.89
CA ASN A 37 -32.14 -7.36 -4.56
C ASN A 37 -31.82 -7.32 -6.07
N ASP A 38 -32.42 -8.25 -6.82
CA ASP A 38 -32.24 -8.36 -8.27
C ASP A 38 -32.52 -7.05 -9.03
N ALA A 39 -33.36 -6.16 -8.48
CA ALA A 39 -33.63 -4.87 -9.10
C ALA A 39 -32.44 -3.92 -8.97
N VAL A 40 -31.76 -3.90 -7.82
CA VAL A 40 -30.56 -3.08 -7.58
C VAL A 40 -29.39 -3.60 -8.40
N LEU A 41 -29.19 -4.93 -8.46
CA LEU A 41 -28.16 -5.51 -9.32
C LEU A 41 -28.38 -5.17 -10.79
N ARG A 42 -29.62 -5.23 -11.30
CA ARG A 42 -29.93 -4.79 -12.66
C ARG A 42 -29.60 -3.31 -12.90
N GLN A 43 -29.81 -2.44 -11.90
CA GLN A 43 -29.42 -1.04 -12.01
C GLN A 43 -27.90 -0.85 -12.05
N MET A 44 -27.14 -1.63 -11.28
CA MET A 44 -25.68 -1.65 -11.34
C MET A 44 -25.18 -2.12 -12.70
N GLU A 45 -25.76 -3.20 -13.24
CA GLU A 45 -25.48 -3.72 -14.59
C GLU A 45 -25.77 -2.70 -15.69
N ASP A 46 -26.90 -2.00 -15.57
CA ASP A 46 -27.27 -0.95 -16.52
C ASP A 46 -26.32 0.26 -16.43
N ALA A 47 -25.81 0.56 -15.23
CA ALA A 47 -24.78 1.58 -15.05
C ALA A 47 -23.44 1.11 -15.65
N TRP A 48 -23.00 -0.11 -15.35
CA TRP A 48 -21.79 -0.72 -15.89
C TRP A 48 -21.72 -0.63 -17.43
N LYS A 49 -22.82 -0.95 -18.11
CA LYS A 49 -22.91 -0.93 -19.59
C LYS A 49 -22.84 0.48 -20.20
N ARG A 50 -23.06 1.53 -19.40
CA ARG A 50 -23.01 2.93 -19.84
C ARG A 50 -21.63 3.55 -19.65
N LEU A 51 -20.72 2.87 -18.95
CA LEU A 51 -19.34 3.30 -18.81
C LEU A 51 -18.63 3.23 -20.16
N ASP A 52 -17.57 4.03 -20.31
CA ASP A 52 -16.75 4.03 -21.51
C ASP A 52 -16.14 2.63 -21.75
N PRO A 53 -16.40 2.00 -22.92
CA PRO A 53 -15.82 0.70 -23.26
C PRO A 53 -14.30 0.73 -23.50
N TRP A 54 -13.71 1.91 -23.66
CA TRP A 54 -12.27 2.10 -23.93
C TRP A 54 -11.47 2.49 -22.69
N GLY A 55 -12.15 2.55 -21.55
CA GLY A 55 -11.53 2.54 -20.24
C GLY A 55 -11.94 3.68 -19.32
N MET A 56 -11.71 3.48 -18.04
CA MET A 56 -12.01 4.49 -17.03
C MET A 56 -10.76 5.28 -16.68
N THR A 57 -10.88 6.61 -16.75
CA THR A 57 -9.80 7.53 -16.45
C THR A 57 -10.23 8.48 -15.33
N VAL A 58 -9.27 9.16 -14.73
CA VAL A 58 -9.52 10.24 -13.75
C VAL A 58 -10.51 11.28 -14.31
N GLU A 59 -10.47 11.51 -15.63
CA GLU A 59 -11.29 12.52 -16.32
C GLU A 59 -12.79 12.12 -16.37
N ASN A 60 -13.10 10.83 -16.49
CA ASN A 60 -14.48 10.33 -16.56
C ASN A 60 -15.02 9.78 -15.22
N TYR A 61 -14.19 9.74 -14.17
CA TYR A 61 -14.61 9.28 -12.83
C TYR A 61 -15.79 10.07 -12.25
N GLN A 62 -15.84 11.39 -12.47
CA GLN A 62 -16.94 12.22 -11.99
C GLN A 62 -18.28 11.86 -12.66
N GLU A 63 -18.26 11.54 -13.96
CA GLU A 63 -19.45 11.10 -14.69
C GLU A 63 -19.95 9.75 -14.15
N THR A 64 -19.03 8.84 -13.84
CA THR A 64 -19.33 7.57 -13.18
C THR A 64 -19.99 7.81 -11.83
N CYS A 65 -19.48 8.73 -11.02
CA CYS A 65 -20.10 9.10 -9.73
C CYS A 65 -21.55 9.60 -9.92
N GLU A 66 -21.82 10.42 -10.93
CA GLU A 66 -23.20 10.89 -11.23
C GLU A 66 -24.13 9.77 -11.71
N LEU A 67 -23.57 8.77 -12.40
CA LEU A 67 -24.30 7.58 -12.83
C LEU A 67 -24.71 6.71 -11.65
N VAL A 68 -23.76 6.41 -10.75
CA VAL A 68 -23.99 5.49 -9.63
C VAL A 68 -24.74 6.11 -8.46
N LYS A 69 -24.73 7.44 -8.29
CA LYS A 69 -25.54 8.14 -7.27
C LYS A 69 -27.03 7.83 -7.32
N ARG A 70 -27.52 7.37 -8.49
CA ARG A 70 -28.93 7.02 -8.70
C ARG A 70 -29.26 5.58 -8.28
N VAL A 71 -28.24 4.78 -7.97
CA VAL A 71 -28.37 3.39 -7.55
C VAL A 71 -28.36 3.36 -6.02
N ASP A 72 -29.53 3.15 -5.40
CA ASP A 72 -29.64 3.02 -3.94
C ASP A 72 -29.21 1.61 -3.53
N CYS A 73 -27.90 1.44 -3.37
CA CYS A 73 -27.28 0.16 -3.03
C CYS A 73 -26.73 0.14 -1.61
N THR A 74 -26.76 -1.05 -1.01
CA THR A 74 -26.10 -1.36 0.26
C THR A 74 -24.72 -1.97 0.01
N ALA A 75 -23.90 -2.03 1.06
CA ALA A 75 -22.65 -2.77 1.04
C ALA A 75 -22.83 -4.24 0.64
N LYS A 76 -23.97 -4.86 0.98
CA LYS A 76 -24.26 -6.24 0.60
C LYS A 76 -24.60 -6.39 -0.88
N ASP A 77 -25.24 -5.39 -1.47
CA ASP A 77 -25.50 -5.36 -2.92
C ASP A 77 -24.18 -5.22 -3.68
N VAL A 78 -23.28 -4.33 -3.23
CA VAL A 78 -21.94 -4.15 -3.82
C VAL A 78 -21.12 -5.44 -3.67
N GLU A 79 -21.09 -6.06 -2.49
CA GLU A 79 -20.43 -7.35 -2.26
C GLU A 79 -20.97 -8.42 -3.22
N THR A 80 -22.29 -8.49 -3.40
CA THR A 80 -22.92 -9.46 -4.33
C THR A 80 -22.55 -9.17 -5.78
N PHE A 81 -22.49 -7.91 -6.18
CA PHE A 81 -22.05 -7.50 -7.52
C PHE A 81 -20.60 -7.93 -7.79
N THR A 82 -19.72 -7.86 -6.78
CA THR A 82 -18.30 -8.26 -6.95
C THR A 82 -18.14 -9.75 -7.28
N ILE A 83 -19.05 -10.60 -6.79
CA ILE A 83 -19.10 -12.02 -7.18
C ILE A 83 -19.50 -12.15 -8.65
N GLY A 84 -20.43 -11.31 -9.13
CA GLY A 84 -20.89 -11.26 -10.51
C GLY A 84 -19.85 -10.77 -11.53
N LEU A 85 -18.84 -10.01 -11.10
CA LEU A 85 -17.77 -9.48 -11.97
C LEU A 85 -17.03 -10.57 -12.77
N ALA A 86 -17.05 -11.81 -12.30
CA ALA A 86 -16.47 -12.93 -13.05
C ALA A 86 -17.03 -13.06 -14.48
N GLY A 87 -18.27 -12.62 -14.71
CA GLY A 87 -18.92 -12.63 -16.03
C GLY A 87 -18.47 -11.52 -16.98
N HIS A 88 -17.69 -10.55 -16.51
CA HIS A 88 -17.27 -9.36 -17.27
C HIS A 88 -15.76 -9.35 -17.61
N GLN A 89 -15.00 -10.37 -17.19
CA GLN A 89 -13.53 -10.38 -17.28
C GLN A 89 -12.98 -10.39 -18.72
N GLU A 90 -13.80 -10.71 -19.70
CA GLU A 90 -13.43 -10.68 -21.13
C GLU A 90 -13.70 -9.29 -21.76
N GLU A 91 -14.24 -8.34 -21.00
CA GLU A 91 -14.39 -6.96 -21.46
C GLU A 91 -13.02 -6.25 -21.52
N ASN A 92 -12.86 -5.37 -22.51
CA ASN A 92 -11.68 -4.51 -22.56
C ASN A 92 -11.60 -3.62 -21.31
N ASP A 93 -10.38 -3.44 -20.81
CA ASP A 93 -10.10 -2.60 -19.63
C ASP A 93 -10.88 -3.03 -18.37
N PHE A 94 -11.24 -4.31 -18.28
CA PHE A 94 -12.02 -4.83 -17.16
C PHE A 94 -11.42 -4.44 -15.80
N SER A 95 -10.09 -4.56 -15.64
CA SER A 95 -9.39 -4.29 -14.40
C SER A 95 -9.65 -2.88 -13.84
N ASP A 96 -9.26 -1.84 -14.58
CA ASP A 96 -9.42 -0.44 -14.16
C ASP A 96 -10.89 -0.02 -14.14
N LYS A 97 -11.68 -0.48 -15.11
CA LYS A 97 -13.13 -0.24 -15.13
C LYS A 97 -13.81 -0.78 -13.88
N ALA A 98 -13.48 -2.01 -13.46
CA ALA A 98 -14.02 -2.60 -12.26
C ALA A 98 -13.65 -1.81 -11.00
N GLY A 99 -12.37 -1.48 -10.81
CA GLY A 99 -11.94 -0.82 -9.58
C GLY A 99 -12.45 0.59 -9.46
N MET A 100 -12.44 1.37 -10.54
CA MET A 100 -12.98 2.73 -10.52
C MET A 100 -14.52 2.71 -10.36
N PHE A 101 -15.24 1.76 -10.97
CA PHE A 101 -16.69 1.64 -10.80
C PHE A 101 -17.08 1.25 -9.37
N LEU A 102 -16.41 0.24 -8.80
CA LEU A 102 -16.60 -0.16 -7.41
C LEU A 102 -16.28 0.99 -6.46
N SER A 103 -15.20 1.74 -6.71
CA SER A 103 -14.83 2.91 -5.92
C SER A 103 -15.94 3.97 -5.95
N ALA A 104 -16.51 4.26 -7.11
CA ALA A 104 -17.61 5.20 -7.25
C ALA A 104 -18.87 4.74 -6.51
N LEU A 105 -19.22 3.45 -6.61
CA LEU A 105 -20.34 2.85 -5.87
C LEU A 105 -20.16 3.00 -4.36
N MET A 106 -18.99 2.61 -3.84
CA MET A 106 -18.70 2.65 -2.40
C MET A 106 -18.67 4.08 -1.86
N ASN A 107 -18.02 5.01 -2.58
CA ASN A 107 -17.94 6.42 -2.18
C ASN A 107 -19.31 7.12 -2.19
N SER A 108 -20.19 6.75 -3.13
CA SER A 108 -21.56 7.27 -3.21
C SER A 108 -22.53 6.56 -2.25
N GLY A 109 -22.18 5.36 -1.78
CA GLY A 109 -23.01 4.55 -0.91
C GLY A 109 -23.11 5.08 0.52
N LYS A 110 -24.21 4.74 1.17
CA LYS A 110 -24.53 5.19 2.55
C LYS A 110 -23.76 4.43 3.61
N ASP A 111 -23.40 3.18 3.33
CA ASP A 111 -22.67 2.35 4.27
C ASP A 111 -21.23 2.85 4.45
N SER A 112 -20.68 2.58 5.63
CA SER A 112 -19.32 2.97 6.01
C SER A 112 -18.30 1.86 5.75
N ARG A 113 -18.75 0.61 5.58
CA ARG A 113 -17.88 -0.56 5.42
C ARG A 113 -18.34 -1.46 4.28
N TYR A 114 -17.39 -1.93 3.48
CA TYR A 114 -17.59 -2.83 2.35
C TYR A 114 -16.64 -4.02 2.41
N VAL A 115 -17.11 -5.16 1.91
CA VAL A 115 -16.30 -6.36 1.70
C VAL A 115 -16.30 -6.65 0.21
N ILE A 116 -15.12 -6.82 -0.37
CA ILE A 116 -14.94 -7.06 -1.80
C ILE A 116 -14.18 -8.38 -1.97
N HIS A 117 -14.74 -9.25 -2.81
CA HIS A 117 -14.12 -10.54 -3.12
C HIS A 117 -13.44 -10.44 -4.48
N THR A 118 -12.14 -10.68 -4.54
CA THR A 118 -11.36 -10.69 -5.79
C THR A 118 -10.64 -12.01 -6.04
N ALA A 119 -10.53 -12.88 -5.03
CA ALA A 119 -9.81 -14.15 -5.11
C ALA A 119 -10.34 -15.11 -6.20
N HIS A 120 -11.60 -14.97 -6.63
CA HIS A 120 -12.20 -15.78 -7.69
C HIS A 120 -12.00 -15.23 -9.11
N LEU A 121 -11.41 -14.04 -9.24
CA LEU A 121 -11.14 -13.40 -10.52
C LEU A 121 -9.80 -13.88 -11.09
N GLN A 122 -9.71 -13.96 -12.42
CA GLN A 122 -8.52 -14.30 -13.19
C GLN A 122 -7.61 -13.09 -13.35
N GLU A 123 -8.20 -11.89 -13.45
CA GLU A 123 -7.49 -10.62 -13.54
C GLU A 123 -7.66 -9.83 -12.24
N MET A 124 -6.56 -9.21 -11.78
CA MET A 124 -6.59 -8.37 -10.58
C MET A 124 -7.26 -7.03 -10.89
N ILE A 125 -8.05 -6.53 -9.94
CA ILE A 125 -8.75 -5.25 -10.09
C ILE A 125 -7.80 -4.09 -9.73
N SER A 126 -7.45 -3.27 -10.72
CA SER A 126 -6.68 -2.04 -10.55
C SER A 126 -7.57 -0.87 -10.13
N SER A 127 -6.98 0.18 -9.57
CA SER A 127 -7.65 1.44 -9.18
C SER A 127 -8.75 1.32 -8.12
N LEU A 128 -8.88 0.17 -7.45
CA LEU A 128 -9.86 -0.01 -6.38
C LEU A 128 -9.49 0.85 -5.16
N GLY A 129 -10.47 1.56 -4.62
CA GLY A 129 -10.27 2.47 -3.50
C GLY A 129 -9.82 3.87 -3.92
N TYR A 130 -9.94 4.21 -5.21
CA TYR A 130 -9.69 5.57 -5.70
C TYR A 130 -10.51 6.59 -4.91
N ARG A 131 -9.83 7.59 -4.32
CA ARG A 131 -10.43 8.65 -3.46
C ARG A 131 -11.30 8.10 -2.33
N ASN A 132 -10.96 6.94 -1.78
CA ASN A 132 -11.78 6.27 -0.78
C ASN A 132 -11.87 7.04 0.55
N THR A 133 -13.08 7.05 1.14
CA THR A 133 -13.38 7.56 2.49
C THR A 133 -14.07 6.54 3.41
N LYS A 134 -14.15 5.28 2.97
CA LYS A 134 -14.86 4.17 3.62
C LYS A 134 -13.87 3.13 4.17
N ASP A 135 -14.37 2.19 4.96
CA ASP A 135 -13.62 1.00 5.36
C ASP A 135 -13.85 -0.11 4.35
N ILE A 136 -12.80 -0.62 3.73
CA ILE A 136 -12.87 -1.64 2.69
C ILE A 136 -12.00 -2.83 3.12
N GLU A 137 -12.59 -4.01 3.12
CA GLU A 137 -11.90 -5.29 3.33
C GLU A 137 -11.90 -6.08 2.04
N ILE A 138 -10.73 -6.54 1.62
CA ILE A 138 -10.52 -7.25 0.36
C ILE A 138 -10.11 -8.69 0.66
N ASP A 139 -10.90 -9.65 0.15
CA ASP A 139 -10.55 -11.05 0.11
C ASP A 139 -9.96 -11.41 -1.26
N GLY A 140 -8.63 -11.33 -1.36
CA GLY A 140 -7.88 -11.63 -2.58
C GLY A 140 -6.76 -10.63 -2.85
N ASP A 141 -6.15 -10.78 -4.02
CA ASP A 141 -5.11 -9.88 -4.55
C ASP A 141 -5.77 -8.68 -5.27
N LEU A 142 -5.05 -7.55 -5.35
CA LEU A 142 -5.47 -6.36 -6.09
C LEU A 142 -4.41 -5.91 -7.11
N GLY A 143 -4.88 -5.18 -8.11
CA GLY A 143 -4.07 -4.62 -9.18
C GLY A 143 -3.44 -3.29 -8.78
N SER A 144 -2.92 -2.62 -9.81
CA SER A 144 -2.17 -1.38 -9.67
C SER A 144 -3.06 -0.22 -9.20
N TYR A 145 -2.48 0.86 -8.67
CA TYR A 145 -3.21 2.07 -8.25
C TYR A 145 -4.27 1.87 -7.15
N THR A 146 -4.17 0.79 -6.38
CA THR A 146 -5.05 0.57 -5.22
C THR A 146 -4.91 1.72 -4.22
N GLY A 147 -6.03 2.33 -3.83
CA GLY A 147 -6.03 3.43 -2.86
C GLY A 147 -5.42 4.74 -3.37
N ASP A 148 -5.36 4.92 -4.69
CA ASP A 148 -4.92 6.18 -5.30
C ASP A 148 -5.74 7.38 -4.79
N GLU A 149 -5.05 8.48 -4.50
CA GLU A 149 -5.60 9.73 -3.98
C GLU A 149 -6.42 9.63 -2.67
N MET A 150 -6.29 8.55 -1.87
CA MET A 150 -7.10 8.38 -0.65
C MET A 150 -7.05 9.62 0.28
N GLU A 151 -8.19 10.03 0.83
CA GLU A 151 -8.35 11.12 1.81
C GLU A 151 -9.25 10.67 2.98
N SER A 152 -8.79 9.61 3.64
CA SER A 152 -9.28 9.06 4.91
C SER A 152 -10.52 8.17 4.86
N GLY A 153 -10.25 6.88 4.64
CA GLY A 153 -10.97 5.70 5.14
C GLY A 153 -9.92 4.63 5.45
N THR A 154 -10.28 3.34 5.46
CA THR A 154 -9.30 2.24 5.55
C THR A 154 -9.44 1.26 4.39
N ILE A 155 -8.31 0.71 3.92
CA ILE A 155 -8.29 -0.45 3.01
C ILE A 155 -7.43 -1.53 3.65
N THR A 156 -7.99 -2.72 3.82
CA THR A 156 -7.28 -3.92 4.29
C THR A 156 -7.31 -4.98 3.21
N VAL A 157 -6.13 -5.37 2.72
CA VAL A 157 -5.97 -6.36 1.64
C VAL A 157 -5.42 -7.67 2.19
N HIS A 158 -6.23 -8.73 2.13
CA HIS A 158 -5.85 -10.09 2.50
C HIS A 158 -5.10 -10.83 1.37
N GLY A 159 -4.15 -10.12 0.75
CA GLY A 159 -3.47 -10.55 -0.48
C GLY A 159 -2.26 -9.68 -0.79
N ASN A 160 -1.78 -9.78 -2.03
CA ASN A 160 -0.78 -8.90 -2.62
C ASN A 160 -1.46 -7.73 -3.35
N VAL A 161 -0.67 -6.68 -3.60
CA VAL A 161 -1.06 -5.58 -4.47
C VAL A 161 0.04 -5.38 -5.51
N GLU A 162 -0.34 -5.02 -6.74
CA GLU A 162 0.62 -4.63 -7.78
C GLU A 162 1.16 -3.19 -7.56
N ASP A 163 1.51 -2.50 -8.64
CA ASP A 163 2.28 -1.26 -8.63
C ASP A 163 1.45 -0.07 -8.12
N CYS A 164 2.13 1.00 -7.71
CA CYS A 164 1.52 2.29 -7.39
C CYS A 164 0.48 2.24 -6.24
N LEU A 165 0.64 1.33 -5.28
CA LEU A 165 -0.18 1.28 -4.07
C LEU A 165 -0.17 2.64 -3.35
N GLY A 166 -1.34 3.25 -3.16
CA GLY A 166 -1.46 4.54 -2.47
C GLY A 166 -0.79 5.69 -3.22
N PHE A 167 -0.78 5.65 -4.56
CA PHE A 167 -0.33 6.76 -5.40
C PHE A 167 -1.01 8.07 -4.98
N CYS A 168 -0.22 9.14 -4.81
CA CYS A 168 -0.72 10.47 -4.41
C CYS A 168 -1.68 10.46 -3.19
N MET A 169 -1.55 9.48 -2.29
CA MET A 169 -2.40 9.37 -1.10
C MET A 169 -2.23 10.58 -0.19
N ARG A 170 -3.35 11.20 0.23
CA ARG A 170 -3.39 12.43 1.04
C ARG A 170 -3.89 12.18 2.46
N GLY A 171 -4.54 11.04 2.74
CA GLY A 171 -5.01 10.65 4.07
C GLY A 171 -5.63 9.26 4.14
N GLY A 172 -5.80 8.73 5.37
CA GLY A 172 -6.34 7.39 5.60
C GLY A 172 -5.28 6.34 5.87
N ARG A 173 -5.67 5.06 5.78
CA ARG A 173 -4.78 3.94 6.05
C ARG A 173 -4.96 2.78 5.09
N ILE A 174 -3.85 2.26 4.57
CA ILE A 174 -3.83 1.04 3.77
C ILE A 174 -2.97 -0.01 4.49
N PHE A 175 -3.51 -1.22 4.64
CA PHE A 175 -2.80 -2.37 5.17
C PHE A 175 -2.81 -3.51 4.15
N VAL A 176 -1.63 -4.02 3.79
CA VAL A 176 -1.44 -5.15 2.88
C VAL A 176 -0.80 -6.30 3.65
N GLU A 177 -1.48 -7.44 3.71
CA GLU A 177 -0.99 -8.60 4.46
C GLU A 177 0.19 -9.32 3.80
N ARG A 178 0.35 -9.16 2.48
CA ARG A 178 1.44 -9.76 1.72
C ARG A 178 2.33 -8.69 1.10
N ASN A 179 2.67 -8.83 -0.18
CA ASN A 179 3.62 -7.96 -0.85
C ASN A 179 2.90 -6.83 -1.59
N ALA A 180 3.63 -5.74 -1.81
CA ALA A 180 3.32 -4.75 -2.83
C ALA A 180 4.41 -4.80 -3.91
N ASP A 181 4.10 -4.44 -5.14
CA ASP A 181 5.11 -4.34 -6.21
C ASP A 181 5.76 -2.94 -6.20
N ASP A 182 6.04 -2.36 -7.36
CA ASP A 182 6.87 -1.15 -7.47
C ASP A 182 6.05 0.12 -7.13
N GLU A 183 6.73 1.20 -6.75
CA GLU A 183 6.18 2.55 -6.57
C GLU A 183 5.12 2.72 -5.46
N ALA A 184 5.10 1.84 -4.45
CA ALA A 184 4.21 2.01 -3.30
C ALA A 184 4.45 3.37 -2.59
N GLY A 185 3.38 4.14 -2.41
CA GLY A 185 3.38 5.47 -1.81
C GLY A 185 4.05 6.55 -2.66
N ARG A 186 4.16 6.34 -3.98
CA ARG A 186 4.71 7.36 -4.89
C ARG A 186 3.84 8.63 -4.84
N GLY A 187 4.50 9.77 -4.62
CA GLY A 187 3.85 11.08 -4.49
C GLY A 187 2.96 11.23 -3.25
N MET A 188 3.10 10.36 -2.24
CA MET A 188 2.26 10.41 -1.05
C MET A 188 2.41 11.75 -0.29
N GLU A 189 1.28 12.37 0.01
CA GLU A 189 1.14 13.67 0.67
C GLU A 189 0.55 13.55 2.09
N GLY A 190 0.12 12.35 2.50
CA GLY A 190 -0.41 12.08 3.84
C GLY A 190 -0.99 10.68 3.99
N GLY A 191 -1.35 10.29 5.22
CA GLY A 191 -1.87 8.95 5.54
C GLY A 191 -0.81 7.95 6.01
N GLU A 192 -1.19 6.68 6.12
CA GLU A 192 -0.30 5.57 6.51
C GLU A 192 -0.47 4.35 5.61
N ILE A 193 0.63 3.83 5.07
CA ILE A 193 0.69 2.56 4.33
C ILE A 193 1.51 1.55 5.16
N ILE A 194 0.98 0.35 5.35
CA ILE A 194 1.69 -0.74 6.03
C ILE A 194 1.65 -1.99 5.15
N ILE A 195 2.83 -2.52 4.83
CA ILE A 195 3.02 -3.73 4.04
C ILE A 195 3.70 -4.77 4.94
N ALA A 196 2.99 -5.87 5.22
CA ALA A 196 3.52 -6.93 6.08
C ALA A 196 4.53 -7.84 5.37
N GLY A 197 4.51 -7.88 4.03
CA GLY A 197 5.51 -8.55 3.20
C GLY A 197 6.63 -7.61 2.76
N SER A 198 7.18 -7.87 1.58
CA SER A 198 8.21 -7.02 0.95
C SER A 198 7.61 -6.15 -0.17
N VAL A 199 8.36 -5.14 -0.58
CA VAL A 199 7.98 -4.19 -1.64
C VAL A 199 8.97 -4.15 -2.79
N GLY A 200 8.53 -3.69 -3.96
CA GLY A 200 9.35 -3.47 -5.15
C GLY A 200 10.22 -2.21 -5.11
N ASP A 201 10.53 -1.70 -6.30
CA ASP A 201 11.38 -0.53 -6.54
C ASP A 201 10.64 0.78 -6.22
N ASN A 202 11.39 1.85 -6.02
CA ASN A 202 10.92 3.23 -5.89
C ASN A 202 9.87 3.45 -4.78
N LEU A 203 10.04 2.76 -3.65
CA LEU A 203 9.21 2.93 -2.45
C LEU A 203 9.22 4.38 -1.97
N GLY A 204 8.06 5.03 -1.85
CA GLY A 204 7.96 6.41 -1.38
C GLY A 204 8.61 7.44 -2.32
N GLY A 205 8.74 7.13 -3.61
CA GLY A 205 9.30 8.05 -4.59
C GLY A 205 8.50 9.37 -4.67
N GLY A 206 9.16 10.51 -4.50
CA GLY A 206 8.52 11.83 -4.50
C GLY A 206 7.59 12.08 -3.31
N MET A 207 7.62 11.25 -2.27
CA MET A 207 6.79 11.42 -1.07
C MET A 207 7.05 12.77 -0.38
N GLU A 208 5.98 13.50 -0.08
CA GLU A 208 6.01 14.82 0.55
C GLU A 208 5.62 14.76 2.03
N ASN A 209 4.74 13.83 2.43
CA ASN A 209 4.36 13.60 3.82
C ASN A 209 3.69 12.22 3.99
N GLY A 210 3.27 11.88 5.21
CA GLY A 210 2.68 10.59 5.54
C GLY A 210 3.70 9.59 6.07
N ARG A 211 3.31 8.32 6.15
CA ARG A 211 4.15 7.27 6.72
C ARG A 211 4.00 5.94 5.98
N ILE A 212 5.11 5.31 5.63
CA ILE A 212 5.15 3.98 5.03
C ILE A 212 5.95 3.04 5.92
N ILE A 213 5.40 1.87 6.24
CA ILE A 213 6.09 0.79 6.95
C ILE A 213 6.12 -0.46 6.06
N VAL A 214 7.31 -1.02 5.88
CA VAL A 214 7.50 -2.33 5.26
C VAL A 214 8.12 -3.25 6.31
N GLU A 215 7.41 -4.33 6.66
CA GLU A 215 7.90 -5.32 7.63
C GLU A 215 8.95 -6.26 7.02
N GLY A 216 8.89 -6.50 5.70
CA GLY A 216 9.88 -7.26 4.94
C GLY A 216 10.94 -6.37 4.28
N ASP A 217 11.49 -6.88 3.17
CA ASP A 217 12.55 -6.22 2.40
C ASP A 217 12.00 -5.20 1.38
N ALA A 218 12.86 -4.30 0.89
CA ALA A 218 12.59 -3.49 -0.30
C ALA A 218 13.58 -3.86 -1.40
N TYR A 219 13.06 -4.08 -2.61
CA TYR A 219 13.86 -4.51 -3.77
C TYR A 219 13.99 -3.38 -4.78
N GLY A 220 14.80 -2.38 -4.44
CA GLY A 220 15.09 -1.23 -5.30
C GLY A 220 15.36 0.02 -4.48
N SER A 221 15.22 1.18 -5.12
CA SER A 221 15.37 2.49 -4.52
C SER A 221 14.28 2.77 -3.48
N VAL A 222 14.67 3.38 -2.37
CA VAL A 222 13.77 3.85 -1.32
C VAL A 222 13.91 5.36 -1.18
N GLY A 223 12.79 6.09 -1.27
CA GLY A 223 12.72 7.52 -1.05
C GLY A 223 13.41 8.38 -2.13
N THR A 224 13.34 7.96 -3.39
CA THR A 224 13.86 8.75 -4.52
C THR A 224 13.12 10.09 -4.59
N SER A 225 13.85 11.21 -4.63
CA SER A 225 13.30 12.57 -4.64
C SER A 225 12.30 12.85 -3.50
N MET A 226 12.45 12.17 -2.36
CA MET A 226 11.59 12.36 -1.19
C MET A 226 11.76 13.77 -0.61
N LYS A 227 10.65 14.46 -0.39
CA LYS A 227 10.58 15.84 0.11
C LYS A 227 10.04 15.95 1.54
N GLY A 228 9.55 14.84 2.11
CA GLY A 228 9.07 14.79 3.48
C GLY A 228 8.40 13.45 3.81
N GLY A 229 7.88 13.33 5.03
CA GLY A 229 7.30 12.08 5.54
C GLY A 229 8.31 11.12 6.16
N GLU A 230 7.85 9.91 6.48
CA GLU A 230 8.69 8.84 7.06
C GLU A 230 8.50 7.51 6.32
N VAL A 231 9.61 6.91 5.87
CA VAL A 231 9.65 5.54 5.34
C VAL A 231 10.46 4.66 6.28
N VAL A 232 9.87 3.54 6.72
CA VAL A 232 10.52 2.55 7.59
C VAL A 232 10.53 1.20 6.90
N VAL A 233 11.72 0.66 6.63
CA VAL A 233 11.93 -0.70 6.13
C VAL A 233 12.58 -1.51 7.24
N LYS A 234 11.87 -2.52 7.76
CA LYS A 234 12.40 -3.39 8.81
C LYS A 234 13.32 -4.49 8.29
N GLY A 235 13.11 -4.91 7.04
CA GLY A 235 14.01 -5.81 6.33
C GLY A 235 15.21 -5.08 5.75
N SER A 236 15.83 -5.73 4.76
CA SER A 236 16.96 -5.21 4.02
C SER A 236 16.49 -4.44 2.78
N VAL A 237 17.32 -3.50 2.32
CA VAL A 237 17.12 -2.77 1.06
C VAL A 237 18.14 -3.28 0.04
N TYR A 238 17.65 -3.78 -1.08
CA TYR A 238 18.44 -4.26 -2.21
C TYR A 238 18.44 -3.20 -3.33
N GLY A 239 19.08 -2.07 -3.08
CA GLY A 239 19.05 -0.90 -3.95
C GLY A 239 19.58 0.36 -3.26
N ASN A 240 19.14 1.52 -3.74
CA ASN A 240 19.56 2.82 -3.21
C ASN A 240 18.63 3.31 -2.09
N ALA A 241 19.11 4.26 -1.29
CA ALA A 241 18.28 4.92 -0.28
C ALA A 241 18.52 6.44 -0.30
N GLY A 242 17.44 7.21 -0.39
CA GLY A 242 17.45 8.67 -0.38
C GLY A 242 18.16 9.30 -1.59
N GLU A 243 18.01 8.71 -2.77
CA GLU A 243 18.46 9.30 -4.03
C GLU A 243 17.71 10.61 -4.27
N GLU A 244 18.42 11.73 -4.45
CA GLU A 244 17.87 13.08 -4.63
C GLU A 244 16.90 13.53 -3.51
N MET A 245 17.00 12.93 -2.31
CA MET A 245 16.15 13.27 -1.17
C MET A 245 16.41 14.70 -0.70
N GLU A 246 15.35 15.50 -0.60
CA GLU A 246 15.38 16.90 -0.16
C GLU A 246 15.01 17.05 1.33
N ALA A 247 14.12 16.21 1.84
CA ALA A 247 13.69 16.20 3.24
C ALA A 247 12.95 14.90 3.60
N GLY A 248 12.58 14.75 4.88
CA GLY A 248 11.92 13.56 5.41
C GLY A 248 12.87 12.65 6.17
N LYS A 249 12.39 11.44 6.48
CA LYS A 249 13.13 10.45 7.26
C LYS A 249 13.01 9.06 6.66
N ILE A 250 14.15 8.42 6.39
CA ILE A 250 14.23 7.02 5.96
C ILE A 250 14.89 6.23 7.09
N VAL A 251 14.27 5.12 7.51
CA VAL A 251 14.81 4.19 8.51
C VAL A 251 14.90 2.80 7.90
N ILE A 252 16.09 2.21 7.96
CA ILE A 252 16.37 0.85 7.47
C ILE A 252 16.98 0.05 8.62
N GLU A 253 16.23 -0.94 9.11
CA GLU A 253 16.68 -1.79 10.23
C GLU A 253 17.61 -2.90 9.75
N GLY A 254 17.42 -3.40 8.52
CA GLY A 254 18.27 -4.42 7.90
C GLY A 254 19.51 -3.87 7.18
N ASP A 255 20.09 -4.70 6.31
CA ASP A 255 21.26 -4.31 5.51
C ASP A 255 20.84 -3.48 4.28
N VAL A 256 21.71 -2.56 3.84
CA VAL A 256 21.58 -1.87 2.55
C VAL A 256 22.63 -2.42 1.59
N ILE A 257 22.16 -3.14 0.57
CA ILE A 257 22.99 -3.90 -0.35
C ILE A 257 22.85 -3.29 -1.73
N ASP A 258 23.92 -2.67 -2.18
CA ASP A 258 24.00 -2.08 -3.51
C ASP A 258 24.19 -3.19 -4.56
N ILE A 259 23.09 -3.62 -5.17
CA ILE A 259 23.06 -4.54 -6.31
C ILE A 259 22.46 -3.89 -7.57
N GLY A 260 22.28 -2.56 -7.57
CA GLY A 260 21.47 -1.84 -8.56
C GLY A 260 19.95 -2.08 -8.38
N ASN A 261 19.12 -1.43 -9.20
CA ASN A 261 17.66 -1.54 -9.08
C ASN A 261 17.16 -2.91 -9.55
N THR A 262 16.54 -3.66 -8.64
CA THR A 262 15.96 -4.97 -8.89
C THR A 262 14.50 -4.98 -8.47
N GLY A 263 13.62 -4.29 -9.19
CA GLY A 263 12.17 -4.23 -8.86
C GLY A 263 11.54 -5.59 -8.57
N LYS A 264 10.32 -5.62 -8.02
CA LYS A 264 9.66 -6.86 -7.60
C LYS A 264 8.36 -7.08 -8.35
N HIS A 265 8.00 -8.35 -8.58
CA HIS A 265 6.65 -8.68 -9.00
C HIS A 265 6.11 -9.89 -8.26
N MET A 266 4.99 -9.72 -7.56
CA MET A 266 4.22 -10.76 -6.87
C MET A 266 5.10 -11.67 -6.02
N GLY A 267 5.95 -11.06 -5.18
CA GLY A 267 6.83 -11.82 -4.28
C GLY A 267 8.16 -12.27 -4.90
N LYS A 268 8.40 -12.08 -6.20
CA LYS A 268 9.62 -12.53 -6.89
C LYS A 268 10.51 -11.34 -7.30
N PRO A 269 11.81 -11.33 -6.96
CA PRO A 269 12.74 -10.31 -7.43
C PRO A 269 12.86 -10.35 -8.96
N ARG A 270 12.73 -9.20 -9.62
CA ARG A 270 13.10 -9.01 -11.02
C ARG A 270 14.56 -8.55 -11.08
N VAL A 271 15.43 -9.43 -11.56
CA VAL A 271 16.84 -9.06 -11.78
C VAL A 271 16.93 -8.28 -13.09
N GLN A 272 16.97 -6.95 -13.01
CA GLN A 272 17.42 -6.12 -14.13
C GLN A 272 18.94 -5.98 -14.08
N ARG A 273 19.60 -6.03 -15.24
CA ARG A 273 21.04 -5.75 -15.35
C ARG A 273 21.26 -4.25 -15.16
N VAL A 274 21.61 -3.81 -13.95
CA VAL A 274 21.89 -2.40 -13.68
C VAL A 274 23.33 -2.20 -13.20
N LYS A 275 23.89 -1.04 -13.56
CA LYS A 275 25.19 -0.52 -13.10
C LYS A 275 25.22 -0.51 -11.56
N VAL A 276 26.43 -0.60 -11.00
CA VAL A 276 26.70 -0.32 -9.57
C VAL A 276 25.88 0.90 -9.16
N GLY A 277 25.06 0.75 -8.13
CA GLY A 277 24.04 1.71 -7.74
C GLY A 277 24.64 3.03 -7.25
N ALA A 278 23.75 3.98 -7.10
CA ALA A 278 24.01 5.33 -6.61
C ALA A 278 24.56 5.35 -5.16
N GLY A 279 24.32 4.27 -4.42
CA GLY A 279 24.64 4.14 -3.00
C GLY A 279 23.61 4.85 -2.13
N ILE A 280 23.97 5.10 -0.87
CA ILE A 280 23.11 5.81 0.07
C ILE A 280 23.32 7.32 -0.08
N GLY A 281 22.23 8.07 -0.30
CA GLY A 281 22.20 9.53 -0.33
C GLY A 281 22.76 10.16 -1.60
N MET A 282 22.70 9.51 -2.75
CA MET A 282 23.17 10.13 -4.00
C MET A 282 22.34 11.38 -4.31
N GLY A 283 22.98 12.55 -4.41
CA GLY A 283 22.26 13.80 -4.67
C GLY A 283 21.38 14.25 -3.50
N MET A 284 21.55 13.66 -2.29
CA MET A 284 20.77 14.03 -1.11
C MET A 284 21.02 15.51 -0.76
N ALA A 285 19.95 16.31 -0.80
CA ALA A 285 19.90 17.73 -0.54
C ALA A 285 19.19 18.07 0.81
N GLY A 286 18.81 17.06 1.59
CA GLY A 286 18.39 17.22 2.97
C GLY A 286 17.72 15.97 3.55
N GLY A 287 17.15 16.10 4.75
CA GLY A 287 16.50 14.99 5.46
C GLY A 287 17.45 14.11 6.29
N GLU A 288 16.93 12.99 6.75
CA GLU A 288 17.64 12.04 7.63
C GLU A 288 17.54 10.60 7.12
N ILE A 289 18.67 9.90 7.05
CA ILE A 289 18.74 8.46 6.76
C ILE A 289 19.29 7.74 7.99
N TRP A 290 18.56 6.76 8.50
CA TRP A 290 18.90 5.97 9.68
C TRP A 290 19.15 4.52 9.27
N LEU A 291 20.34 4.01 9.57
CA LEU A 291 20.80 2.68 9.17
C LEU A 291 21.17 1.88 10.42
N ASP A 292 20.58 0.71 10.64
CA ASP A 292 20.97 -0.16 11.75
C ASP A 292 21.83 -1.36 11.31
N GLY A 293 21.57 -1.88 10.11
CA GLY A 293 22.38 -2.93 9.50
C GLY A 293 23.66 -2.44 8.83
N ARG A 294 24.27 -3.34 8.06
CA ARG A 294 25.48 -3.05 7.27
C ARG A 294 25.10 -2.34 5.98
N PHE A 295 26.01 -1.53 5.47
CA PHE A 295 25.88 -0.91 4.17
C PHE A 295 27.22 -0.89 3.43
N HIS A 296 27.17 -0.86 2.11
CA HIS A 296 28.38 -0.92 1.27
C HIS A 296 29.14 0.41 1.25
N HIS A 297 28.48 1.50 0.88
CA HIS A 297 29.10 2.83 0.82
C HIS A 297 28.05 3.95 0.92
N LEU A 298 28.52 5.13 1.33
CA LEU A 298 27.77 6.39 1.26
C LEU A 298 28.18 7.13 -0.01
N SER A 299 27.24 7.79 -0.68
CA SER A 299 27.54 8.56 -1.88
C SER A 299 28.45 9.76 -1.59
N HIS A 300 29.39 10.05 -2.48
CA HIS A 300 30.19 11.26 -2.40
C HIS A 300 29.39 12.53 -2.77
N MET A 301 28.23 12.35 -3.41
CA MET A 301 27.35 13.41 -3.92
C MET A 301 26.22 13.77 -2.94
N ILE A 302 26.37 13.45 -1.64
CA ILE A 302 25.51 14.05 -0.61
C ILE A 302 25.85 15.53 -0.54
N GLU A 303 24.86 16.40 -0.74
CA GLU A 303 25.02 17.85 -0.67
C GLU A 303 24.68 18.38 0.72
N HIS A 304 23.56 17.90 1.30
CA HIS A 304 23.07 18.28 2.63
C HIS A 304 22.36 17.12 3.33
N GLY A 305 22.21 17.22 4.65
CA GLY A 305 21.40 16.29 5.44
C GLY A 305 22.22 15.43 6.40
N LYS A 306 21.57 14.45 7.03
CA LYS A 306 22.15 13.66 8.12
C LYS A 306 22.03 12.16 7.88
N ILE A 307 23.11 11.44 8.14
CA ILE A 307 23.13 9.98 8.13
C ILE A 307 23.53 9.46 9.50
N TYR A 308 22.69 8.57 10.02
CA TYR A 308 22.88 7.89 11.29
C TYR A 308 23.15 6.41 11.04
N HIS A 309 24.10 5.85 11.80
CA HIS A 309 24.35 4.41 11.82
C HIS A 309 24.34 3.91 13.27
N LYS A 310 23.46 2.95 13.57
CA LYS A 310 23.24 2.38 14.92
C LYS A 310 23.00 3.48 15.96
N GLY A 311 22.11 4.39 15.63
CA GLY A 311 21.71 5.52 16.47
C GLY A 311 22.77 6.61 16.66
N LYS A 312 23.91 6.56 15.96
CA LYS A 312 24.95 7.60 16.02
C LYS A 312 25.04 8.37 14.71
N LEU A 313 25.12 9.69 14.79
CA LEU A 313 25.38 10.54 13.62
C LEU A 313 26.78 10.21 13.07
N ILE A 314 26.86 9.82 11.80
CA ILE A 314 28.12 9.49 11.11
C ILE A 314 28.46 10.46 9.99
N LEU A 315 27.48 11.20 9.47
CA LEU A 315 27.66 12.23 8.45
C LEU A 315 26.62 13.33 8.64
N GLU A 316 27.07 14.59 8.55
CA GLU A 316 26.23 15.79 8.49
C GLU A 316 26.90 16.76 7.49
N LYS A 317 26.12 17.27 6.53
CA LYS A 317 26.54 18.27 5.54
C LYS A 317 25.54 19.41 5.47
#